data_AF-D8JAP6-F1
#
_entry.id   AF-D8JAP6-F1
#
_cell.length_a   1.000
_cell.length_b   1.000
_cell.length_c   1.000
_cell.angle_alpha   90.00
_cell.angle_beta   90.00
_cell.angle_gamma   90.00
#
_symmetry.space_group_name_H-M   'P 1'
#
loop_
_entity.id
_entity.type
_entity.pdbx_description
1 polymer ?
#
loop_
_entity_poly.entity_id
_entity_poly.type
_entity_poly.pdbx_seq_one_letter_code
_entity_poly.pdbx_strand_id
1 'polypeptide(L)'
;MSVDTSGSENGIGSKKDLIEGATSGALLKAQDDCYQFTCIASHEVVNVHNTSYEGENGHTYSVHFEDGMPVRCTCKAFEYHSGMCKHGLACLLRAPIMVAMSTPLVTDGGSQDGREALQKAYSTHIEPEDQGGEEYEKCRDCEHELLSKLGGFDQLTHSLDCRHFEER
;
A
#
# COMPACT_ATOMS: atom_id res chain seq x y z
N MET A 1 -15.00 43.82 -26.73
CA MET A 1 -15.01 42.35 -26.86
C MET A 1 -14.87 41.82 -25.44
N SER A 2 -16.01 41.61 -24.79
CA SER A 2 -16.05 41.08 -23.41
C SER A 2 -15.86 39.58 -23.50
N VAL A 3 -14.74 39.08 -22.99
CA VAL A 3 -14.53 37.65 -22.83
C VAL A 3 -15.03 37.27 -21.45
N ASP A 4 -16.29 36.90 -21.39
CA ASP A 4 -16.88 36.18 -20.26
C ASP A 4 -16.31 34.75 -20.26
N THR A 5 -15.11 34.57 -19.68
CA THR A 5 -14.64 33.26 -19.25
C THR A 5 -15.34 32.93 -17.93
N SER A 6 -16.54 32.38 -18.04
CA SER A 6 -17.21 31.61 -16.99
C SER A 6 -16.28 30.47 -16.57
N GLY A 7 -15.54 30.69 -15.49
CA GLY A 7 -14.85 29.65 -14.76
C GLY A 7 -15.88 28.66 -14.24
N SER A 8 -15.92 27.47 -14.82
CA SER A 8 -16.64 26.34 -14.26
C SER A 8 -15.86 25.88 -13.04
N GLU A 9 -16.21 26.45 -11.89
CA GLU A 9 -15.78 26.04 -10.55
C GLU A 9 -16.43 24.68 -10.25
N ASN A 10 -15.96 23.61 -10.88
CA ASN A 10 -16.17 22.26 -10.36
C ASN A 10 -15.26 22.12 -9.14
N GLY A 11 -15.57 22.88 -8.10
CA GLY A 11 -14.89 22.82 -6.82
C GLY A 11 -15.11 21.44 -6.25
N ILE A 12 -14.02 20.71 -6.06
CA ILE A 12 -14.00 19.49 -5.27
C ILE A 12 -14.61 19.86 -3.91
N GLY A 13 -15.83 19.35 -3.65
CA GLY A 13 -16.57 19.68 -2.44
C GLY A 13 -15.75 19.35 -1.20
N SER A 14 -15.85 20.16 -0.14
CA SER A 14 -15.10 19.89 1.08
C SER A 14 -15.56 18.56 1.68
N LYS A 15 -14.73 17.97 2.55
CA LYS A 15 -15.10 16.77 3.32
C LYS A 15 -16.47 16.92 4.00
N LYS A 16 -16.79 18.12 4.49
CA LYS A 16 -18.06 18.41 5.13
C LYS A 16 -19.22 18.31 4.13
N ASP A 17 -19.08 18.93 2.95
CA ASP A 17 -20.10 18.93 1.91
C ASP A 17 -20.41 17.51 1.41
N LEU A 18 -19.38 16.67 1.24
CA LEU A 18 -19.55 15.29 0.80
C LEU A 18 -20.26 14.41 1.85
N ILE A 19 -20.05 14.69 3.15
CA ILE A 19 -20.72 13.98 4.24
C ILE A 19 -22.17 14.48 4.40
N GLU A 20 -22.40 15.79 4.33
CA GLU A 20 -23.75 16.38 4.44
C GLU A 20 -24.62 16.05 3.22
N GLY A 21 -24.03 15.93 2.04
CA GLY A 21 -24.72 15.51 0.81
C GLY A 21 -24.98 14.00 0.71
N ALA A 22 -24.49 13.19 1.64
CA ALA A 22 -24.70 11.77 1.64
C ALA A 22 -26.05 11.36 2.26
N THR A 23 -26.63 10.29 1.75
CA THR A 23 -27.81 9.70 2.39
C THR A 23 -27.44 9.11 3.75
N SER A 24 -28.33 9.24 4.74
CA SER A 24 -28.11 8.72 6.10
C SER A 24 -27.81 7.21 6.12
N GLY A 25 -28.42 6.44 5.21
CA GLY A 25 -28.17 5.01 5.07
C GLY A 25 -26.78 4.67 4.51
N ALA A 26 -26.26 5.47 3.58
CA ALA A 26 -24.89 5.30 3.07
C ALA A 26 -23.86 5.66 4.14
N LEU A 27 -24.11 6.72 4.92
CA LEU A 27 -23.24 7.14 6.02
C LEU A 27 -23.21 6.09 7.14
N LEU A 28 -24.37 5.56 7.55
CA LEU A 28 -24.45 4.52 8.58
C LEU A 28 -23.66 3.26 8.17
N LYS A 29 -23.84 2.76 6.94
CA LYS A 29 -23.08 1.61 6.43
C LYS A 29 -21.60 1.89 6.23
N ALA A 30 -21.22 3.13 5.96
CA ALA A 30 -19.81 3.50 5.91
C ALA A 30 -19.14 3.41 7.29
N GLN A 31 -19.90 3.66 8.36
CA GLN A 31 -19.44 3.57 9.75
C GLN A 31 -19.46 2.14 10.28
N ASP A 32 -20.54 1.38 10.02
CA ASP A 32 -20.81 0.08 10.64
C ASP A 32 -20.16 -1.11 9.92
N ASP A 33 -20.08 -1.06 8.59
CA ASP A 33 -19.45 -2.15 7.83
C ASP A 33 -17.93 -2.19 8.07
N CYS A 34 -17.36 -3.40 7.95
CA CYS A 34 -15.93 -3.66 8.00
C CYS A 34 -15.32 -3.51 6.61
N TYR A 35 -14.20 -2.79 6.54
CA TYR A 35 -13.50 -2.53 5.28
C TYR A 35 -12.01 -2.76 5.43
N GLN A 36 -11.43 -3.42 4.42
CA GLN A 36 -10.00 -3.43 4.17
C GLN A 36 -9.68 -2.43 3.06
N PHE A 37 -8.65 -1.62 3.27
CA PHE A 37 -8.21 -0.59 2.34
C PHE A 37 -6.84 -0.93 1.77
N THR A 38 -6.67 -0.73 0.47
CA THR A 38 -5.38 -0.87 -0.20
C THR A 38 -5.15 0.37 -1.06
N CYS A 39 -4.23 1.24 -0.64
CA CYS A 39 -3.83 2.41 -1.42
C CYS A 39 -2.91 1.96 -2.56
N ILE A 40 -3.19 2.42 -3.77
CA ILE A 40 -2.34 2.17 -4.94
C ILE A 40 -1.28 3.28 -5.00
N ALA A 41 -0.04 2.93 -5.37
CA ALA A 41 1.14 3.79 -5.28
C ALA A 41 1.01 5.15 -6.00
N SER A 42 0.05 5.33 -6.90
CA SER A 42 -0.17 6.62 -7.56
C SER A 42 -0.91 7.66 -6.69
N HIS A 43 -1.37 7.29 -5.48
CA HIS A 43 -2.14 8.17 -4.57
C HIS A 43 -3.42 8.73 -5.21
N GLU A 44 -3.93 8.08 -6.26
CA GLU A 44 -5.18 8.45 -6.94
C GLU A 44 -6.28 7.43 -6.70
N VAL A 45 -5.95 6.22 -6.26
CA VAL A 45 -6.91 5.12 -6.13
C VAL A 45 -6.73 4.36 -4.83
N VAL A 46 -7.83 4.10 -4.15
CA VAL A 46 -7.93 3.17 -3.02
C VAL A 46 -8.87 2.04 -3.38
N ASN A 47 -8.40 0.81 -3.27
CA ASN A 47 -9.26 -0.36 -3.31
C ASN A 47 -9.87 -0.57 -1.92
N VAL A 48 -11.19 -0.62 -1.89
CA VAL A 48 -12.02 -0.80 -0.70
C VAL A 48 -12.69 -2.16 -0.80
N HIS A 49 -12.23 -3.11 0.02
CA HIS A 49 -12.81 -4.44 0.12
C HIS A 49 -13.73 -4.50 1.35
N ASN A 50 -15.02 -4.71 1.15
CA ASN A 50 -15.97 -4.88 2.25
C ASN A 50 -15.90 -6.31 2.79
N THR A 51 -15.48 -6.46 4.05
CA THR A 51 -15.30 -7.76 4.72
C THR A 51 -16.50 -8.17 5.58
N SER A 52 -17.58 -7.39 5.60
CA SER A 52 -18.82 -7.73 6.34
C SER A 52 -19.61 -8.87 5.71
N TYR A 53 -19.29 -9.27 4.47
CA TYR A 53 -19.97 -10.34 3.75
C TYR A 53 -18.96 -11.43 3.37
N GLU A 54 -19.14 -12.64 3.90
CA GLU A 54 -18.36 -13.81 3.48
C GLU A 54 -18.94 -14.36 2.16
N GLY A 55 -18.15 -14.39 1.08
CA GLY A 55 -18.57 -14.94 -0.21
C GLY A 55 -17.55 -14.76 -1.36
N GLU A 56 -17.63 -15.61 -2.39
CA GLU A 56 -16.68 -15.70 -3.52
C GLU A 56 -16.67 -14.50 -4.47
N ASN A 57 -17.69 -13.63 -4.44
CA ASN A 57 -17.74 -12.44 -5.28
C ASN A 57 -17.14 -11.25 -4.52
N GLY A 58 -15.83 -11.10 -4.66
CA GLY A 58 -15.03 -10.05 -4.03
C GLY A 58 -15.72 -8.67 -4.07
N HIS A 59 -16.15 -8.20 -2.91
CA HIS A 59 -16.74 -6.88 -2.70
C HIS A 59 -15.67 -5.77 -2.68
N THR A 60 -14.78 -5.80 -3.68
CA THR A 60 -13.70 -4.85 -3.84
C THR A 60 -14.09 -3.80 -4.87
N TYR A 61 -14.08 -2.53 -4.44
CA TYR A 61 -14.39 -1.38 -5.29
C TYR A 61 -13.24 -0.39 -5.27
N SER A 62 -12.98 0.25 -6.40
CA SER A 62 -11.94 1.27 -6.52
C SER A 62 -12.57 2.63 -6.33
N VAL A 63 -12.06 3.39 -5.35
CA VAL A 63 -12.41 4.78 -5.09
C VAL A 63 -11.28 5.64 -5.64
N HIS A 64 -11.61 6.55 -6.55
CA HIS A 64 -10.68 7.49 -7.16
C HIS A 64 -10.72 8.82 -6.41
N PHE A 65 -9.55 9.42 -6.26
CA PHE A 65 -9.32 10.65 -5.53
C PHE A 65 -8.71 11.71 -6.45
N GLU A 66 -9.13 12.95 -6.25
CA GLU A 66 -8.52 14.16 -6.81
C GLU A 66 -8.31 15.14 -5.65
N ASP A 67 -7.14 15.77 -5.57
CA ASP A 67 -6.74 16.65 -4.45
C ASP A 67 -6.99 16.04 -3.06
N GLY A 68 -6.78 14.73 -2.92
CA GLY A 68 -6.98 13.98 -1.68
C GLY A 68 -8.44 13.77 -1.28
N MET A 69 -9.39 14.09 -2.16
CA MET A 69 -10.82 13.92 -1.95
C MET A 69 -11.40 12.87 -2.90
N PRO A 70 -12.29 11.96 -2.44
CA PRO A 70 -12.88 10.98 -3.32
C PRO A 70 -13.86 11.67 -4.28
N VAL A 71 -13.67 11.40 -5.58
CA VAL A 71 -14.49 11.98 -6.66
C VAL A 71 -15.31 10.92 -7.40
N ARG A 72 -14.89 9.65 -7.35
CA ARG A 72 -15.54 8.56 -8.09
C ARG A 72 -15.38 7.23 -7.39
N CYS A 73 -16.36 6.34 -7.55
CA CYS A 73 -16.24 4.94 -7.14
C CYS A 73 -16.77 3.99 -8.22
N THR A 74 -16.19 2.80 -8.36
CA THR A 74 -16.64 1.77 -9.31
C THR A 74 -17.89 1.01 -8.88
N CYS A 75 -18.46 1.30 -7.70
CA CYS A 75 -19.65 0.62 -7.23
C CYS A 75 -20.93 1.16 -7.91
N LYS A 76 -21.92 0.28 -8.09
CA LYS A 76 -23.23 0.63 -8.65
C LYS A 76 -23.96 1.74 -7.90
N ALA A 77 -23.74 1.83 -6.59
CA ALA A 77 -24.37 2.87 -5.78
C ALA A 77 -23.92 4.29 -6.18
N PHE A 78 -22.69 4.44 -6.67
CA PHE A 78 -22.19 5.73 -7.16
C PHE A 78 -22.81 6.11 -8.52
N GLU A 79 -23.18 5.14 -9.34
CA GLU A 79 -23.83 5.37 -10.65
C GLU A 79 -25.32 5.76 -10.48
N TYR A 80 -26.04 5.12 -9.56
CA TYR A 80 -27.50 5.27 -9.47
C TYR A 80 -27.99 6.23 -8.40
N HIS A 81 -27.15 6.60 -7.42
CA HIS A 81 -27.58 7.47 -6.33
C HIS A 81 -26.85 8.82 -6.38
N SER A 82 -27.58 9.87 -6.02
CA SER A 82 -27.01 11.19 -5.78
C SER A 82 -26.22 11.20 -4.47
N GLY A 83 -25.05 11.83 -4.49
CA GLY A 83 -24.18 11.96 -3.32
C GLY A 83 -23.14 10.84 -3.22
N MET A 84 -22.25 10.95 -2.24
CA MET A 84 -21.13 10.02 -2.11
C MET A 84 -21.61 8.63 -1.67
N CYS A 85 -21.09 7.59 -2.33
CA CYS A 85 -21.39 6.22 -1.97
C CYS A 85 -20.75 5.83 -0.62
N LYS A 86 -21.23 4.75 -0.01
CA LYS A 86 -20.70 4.27 1.28
C LYS A 86 -19.19 3.99 1.25
N HIS A 87 -18.61 3.61 0.11
CA HIS A 87 -17.17 3.34 -0.02
C HIS A 87 -16.34 4.63 0.02
N GLY A 88 -16.76 5.67 -0.70
CA GLY A 88 -16.11 6.97 -0.65
C GLY A 88 -16.24 7.62 0.72
N LEU A 89 -17.43 7.53 1.34
CA LEU A 89 -17.64 7.93 2.73
C LEU A 89 -16.76 7.13 3.69
N ALA A 90 -16.62 5.82 3.44
CA ALA A 90 -15.78 4.98 4.26
C ALA A 90 -14.34 5.48 4.25
N CYS A 91 -13.80 5.88 3.09
CA CYS A 91 -12.50 6.53 3.02
C CYS A 91 -12.46 7.87 3.75
N LEU A 92 -13.45 8.76 3.56
CA LEU A 92 -13.52 10.07 4.22
C LEU A 92 -13.49 9.98 5.75
N LEU A 93 -14.13 8.95 6.31
CA LEU A 93 -14.21 8.72 7.74
C LEU A 93 -12.88 8.21 8.35
N ARG A 94 -11.97 7.66 7.54
CA ARG A 94 -10.70 7.12 8.02
C ARG A 94 -9.57 8.12 7.75
N ALA A 95 -9.15 8.81 8.80
CA ALA A 95 -8.08 9.80 8.74
C ALA A 95 -6.78 9.28 8.07
N PRO A 96 -6.32 8.02 8.29
CA PRO A 96 -5.12 7.51 7.61
C PRO A 96 -5.24 7.50 6.09
N ILE A 97 -6.44 7.20 5.56
CA ILE A 97 -6.68 7.20 4.10
C ILE A 97 -6.64 8.63 3.57
N MET A 98 -7.31 9.57 4.24
CA MET A 98 -7.27 10.98 3.84
C MET A 98 -5.84 11.52 3.81
N VAL A 99 -5.03 11.23 4.84
CA VAL A 99 -3.62 11.64 4.85
C VAL A 99 -2.84 11.01 3.70
N ALA A 100 -3.00 9.69 3.48
CA ALA A 100 -2.31 9.00 2.40
C ALA A 100 -2.64 9.61 1.01
N MET A 101 -3.91 9.95 0.77
CA MET A 101 -4.36 10.48 -0.52
C MET A 101 -4.10 11.99 -0.69
N SER A 102 -3.96 12.74 0.41
CA SER A 102 -3.62 14.17 0.37
C SER A 102 -2.11 14.45 0.36
N THR A 103 -1.28 13.45 0.62
CA THR A 103 0.18 13.66 0.67
C THR A 103 0.73 13.60 -0.75
N PRO A 104 1.33 14.70 -1.27
CA PRO A 104 1.99 14.67 -2.56
C PRO A 104 3.14 13.67 -2.51
N LEU A 105 3.34 12.93 -3.60
CA LEU A 105 4.51 12.07 -3.77
C LEU A 105 5.77 12.93 -3.73
N VAL A 106 6.39 13.03 -2.54
CA VAL A 106 7.77 13.48 -2.41
C VAL A 106 8.61 12.31 -2.86
N THR A 107 9.01 12.29 -4.13
CA THR A 107 9.96 11.31 -4.61
C THR A 107 11.36 11.80 -4.25
N ASP A 108 11.91 11.33 -3.13
CA ASP A 108 13.33 11.48 -2.79
C ASP A 108 14.19 10.56 -3.70
N GLY A 109 14.06 10.64 -5.03
CA GLY A 109 14.98 10.00 -5.98
C GLY A 109 15.32 8.51 -5.75
N GLY A 110 14.46 7.72 -5.12
CA GLY A 110 14.68 6.29 -4.90
C GLY A 110 14.04 5.47 -6.01
N SER A 111 14.84 4.94 -6.94
CA SER A 111 14.37 3.96 -7.94
C SER A 111 13.70 2.79 -7.25
N GLN A 112 12.42 2.55 -7.58
CA GLN A 112 11.76 1.31 -7.23
C GLN A 112 12.19 0.22 -8.22
N ASP A 113 13.34 -0.39 -7.97
CA ASP A 113 13.52 -1.77 -8.39
C ASP A 113 12.62 -2.63 -7.49
N GLY A 114 11.55 -3.13 -8.09
CA GLY A 114 10.65 -4.08 -7.47
C GLY A 114 11.40 -5.35 -7.14
N ARG A 115 11.62 -5.53 -5.82
CA ARG A 115 12.31 -6.61 -5.08
C ARG A 115 13.66 -6.12 -4.51
N GLU A 116 13.92 -6.52 -3.27
CA GLU A 116 15.16 -6.33 -2.48
C GLU A 116 15.22 -5.12 -1.54
N ALA A 117 14.57 -5.25 -0.38
CA ALA A 117 15.15 -4.80 0.88
C ALA A 117 14.72 -5.72 2.04
N LEU A 118 14.79 -7.04 1.83
CA LEU A 118 15.16 -7.90 2.94
C LEU A 118 16.64 -7.57 3.14
N GLN A 119 16.93 -6.76 4.16
CA GLN A 119 18.27 -6.35 4.55
C GLN A 119 19.13 -7.62 4.60
N LYS A 120 19.92 -7.90 3.55
CA LYS A 120 20.61 -9.19 3.40
C LYS A 120 21.60 -9.31 4.54
N ALA A 121 21.22 -10.16 5.47
CA ALA A 121 21.93 -10.55 6.67
C ALA A 121 23.31 -11.22 6.44
N TYR A 122 23.66 -11.45 5.19
CA TYR A 122 24.83 -12.17 4.77
C TYR A 122 25.58 -11.40 3.68
N SER A 123 26.85 -11.76 3.51
CA SER A 123 27.78 -11.24 2.52
C SER A 123 28.22 -12.39 1.63
N THR A 124 28.39 -12.10 0.34
CA THR A 124 28.85 -13.08 -0.66
C THR A 124 30.37 -12.97 -0.80
N HIS A 125 31.05 -14.12 -0.83
CA HIS A 125 32.50 -14.28 -0.89
C HIS A 125 32.84 -15.36 -1.92
N ILE A 126 34.08 -15.37 -2.41
CA ILE A 126 34.57 -16.36 -3.37
C ILE A 126 35.81 -17.01 -2.77
N GLU A 127 35.89 -18.34 -2.83
CA GLU A 127 37.06 -19.07 -2.34
C GLU A 127 38.30 -18.78 -3.19
N PRO A 128 39.50 -18.87 -2.61
CA PRO A 128 40.73 -18.83 -3.41
C PRO A 128 40.73 -19.97 -4.44
N GLU A 129 41.35 -19.71 -5.60
CA GLU A 129 41.36 -20.65 -6.74
C GLU A 129 42.00 -22.01 -6.41
N ASP A 130 42.88 -22.05 -5.40
CA ASP A 130 43.51 -23.27 -4.88
C ASP A 130 42.51 -24.24 -4.19
N GLN A 131 41.33 -23.74 -3.81
CA GLN A 131 40.26 -24.49 -3.15
C GLN A 131 39.00 -24.70 -4.01
N GLY A 132 39.03 -24.27 -5.28
CA GLY A 132 37.94 -24.52 -6.24
C GLY A 132 37.16 -23.29 -6.67
N GLY A 133 37.40 -22.13 -6.05
CA GLY A 133 36.89 -20.83 -6.54
C GLY A 133 35.37 -20.68 -6.52
N GLU A 134 34.66 -21.45 -5.69
CA GLU A 134 33.21 -21.40 -5.63
C GLU A 134 32.72 -20.18 -4.83
N GLU A 135 31.59 -19.62 -5.25
CA GLU A 135 30.93 -18.53 -4.55
C GLU A 135 30.17 -19.06 -3.34
N TYR A 136 30.32 -18.38 -2.21
CA TYR A 136 29.64 -18.74 -0.98
C TYR A 136 29.17 -17.55 -0.15
N GLU A 137 28.27 -17.81 0.79
CA GLU A 137 27.60 -16.78 1.60
C GLU A 137 27.96 -16.92 3.09
N LYS A 138 28.27 -15.80 3.75
CA LYS A 138 28.65 -15.70 5.17
C LYS A 138 27.74 -14.72 5.95
N CYS A 139 27.34 -15.02 7.20
CA CYS A 139 26.68 -13.99 8.06
C CYS A 139 27.64 -12.80 8.21
N ARG A 140 27.12 -11.57 8.11
CA ARG A 140 27.94 -10.35 8.26
C ARG A 140 28.42 -10.10 9.68
N ASP A 141 27.75 -10.68 10.67
CA ASP A 141 28.03 -10.42 12.09
C ASP A 141 28.95 -11.47 12.74
N CYS A 142 28.93 -12.73 12.30
CA CYS A 142 29.70 -13.83 12.91
C CYS A 142 30.52 -14.67 11.91
N GLU A 143 30.55 -14.25 10.64
CA GLU A 143 31.45 -14.73 9.59
C GLU A 143 31.35 -16.23 9.23
N HIS A 144 30.40 -16.97 9.80
CA HIS A 144 30.20 -18.38 9.49
C HIS A 144 29.58 -18.57 8.10
N GLU A 145 29.97 -19.66 7.46
CA GLU A 145 29.51 -20.05 6.14
C GLU A 145 28.12 -20.66 6.25
N LEU A 146 27.17 -20.11 5.50
CA LEU A 146 25.77 -20.47 5.54
C LEU A 146 25.37 -21.37 4.36
N LEU A 147 26.34 -22.02 3.73
CA LEU A 147 26.10 -22.92 2.61
C LEU A 147 26.62 -24.31 2.94
N SER A 148 25.70 -25.27 2.93
CA SER A 148 25.97 -26.69 3.22
C SER A 148 26.95 -27.34 2.24
N LYS A 149 27.15 -26.76 1.06
CA LYS A 149 28.08 -27.27 0.05
C LYS A 149 29.56 -27.14 0.45
N LEU A 150 29.90 -26.13 1.25
CA LEU A 150 31.27 -25.89 1.72
C LEU A 150 31.50 -26.32 3.18
N GLY A 151 30.57 -27.09 3.77
CA GLY A 151 30.67 -27.54 5.16
C GLY A 151 30.03 -26.60 6.19
N GLY A 152 29.38 -25.53 5.75
CA GLY A 152 28.56 -24.65 6.59
C GLY A 152 27.30 -25.35 7.08
N PHE A 153 27.12 -25.46 8.40
CA PHE A 153 25.82 -25.85 8.95
C PHE A 153 24.85 -24.70 8.66
N ASP A 154 24.09 -24.89 7.56
CA ASP A 154 22.71 -24.45 7.34
C ASP A 154 22.39 -23.44 6.25
N GLN A 155 21.35 -23.74 5.45
CA GLN A 155 20.89 -22.94 4.30
C GLN A 155 20.14 -21.65 4.71
N LEU A 156 20.88 -20.75 5.36
CA LEU A 156 20.63 -19.33 5.64
C LEU A 156 19.42 -19.04 6.55
N THR A 157 19.38 -18.00 7.39
CA THR A 157 20.04 -16.68 7.34
C THR A 157 20.89 -16.43 8.63
N HIS A 158 21.37 -15.27 9.05
CA HIS A 158 20.55 -14.24 9.68
C HIS A 158 21.40 -13.08 10.21
N SER A 159 20.74 -11.95 10.39
CA SER A 159 21.11 -10.62 10.90
C SER A 159 19.72 -9.99 11.13
N LEU A 160 19.46 -9.13 12.11
CA LEU A 160 20.29 -8.05 12.66
C LEU A 160 20.55 -8.17 14.18
N ASP A 161 20.22 -9.32 14.74
CA ASP A 161 20.55 -9.79 16.08
C ASP A 161 21.49 -11.01 15.99
N CYS A 162 22.39 -11.08 14.97
CA CYS A 162 23.16 -12.29 14.63
C CYS A 162 24.17 -12.71 15.72
N ARG A 163 23.69 -13.36 16.78
CA ARG A 163 24.13 -14.73 17.10
C ARG A 163 23.60 -15.64 15.97
N HIS A 164 24.01 -16.88 15.76
CA HIS A 164 23.26 -17.76 14.87
C HIS A 164 22.12 -18.47 15.61
N PHE A 165 20.86 -18.05 15.73
CA PHE A 165 20.23 -16.73 15.86
C PHE A 165 19.28 -16.72 17.10
N GLU A 166 18.83 -17.91 17.57
CA GLU A 166 18.82 -18.32 19.00
C GLU A 166 19.26 -19.81 19.14
N GLU A 167 20.29 -20.26 18.42
CA GLU A 167 20.61 -21.69 18.18
C GLU A 167 19.64 -22.34 17.16
N ARG A 168 20.14 -23.29 16.38
CA ARG A 168 19.35 -24.08 15.43
C ARG A 168 19.14 -25.49 15.96
#